data_AF-A0A2M8JHB0-F1
#
_entry.id   AF-A0A2M8JHB0-F1
#
_cell.length_a   1.000
_cell.length_b   1.000
_cell.length_c   1.000
_cell.angle_alpha   90.00
_cell.angle_beta   90.00
_cell.angle_gamma   90.00
#
_symmetry.space_group_name_H-M   'P 1'
#
loop_
_entity.id
_entity.type
_entity.pdbx_description
1 polymer ?
#
loop_
_entity_poly.entity_id
_entity_poly.type
_entity_poly.pdbx_seq_one_letter_code
_entity_poly.pdbx_strand_id
1 'polypeptide(L)'
;MALLALLACQESKKEITGFGGFDIGSDLSSHKKFADFRNTMPDEYFCNSIELSKAIGMVSNINITTENGKIIEVRFVTNEHTNIDKIRKQLETLNNTEEAVNFRDEFLFKSYTSNKNEIVFIDIENKNELMKNGKAKHEFNYSNKKAIENNNKLINTILNNITTKK
;
A
#
# COMPACT_ATOMS: atom_id res chain seq x y z
N MET A 1 27.84 18.82 40.04
CA MET A 1 26.64 18.12 39.54
C MET A 1 26.06 18.93 38.41
N ALA A 2 26.15 18.44 37.18
CA ALA A 2 25.45 19.02 36.03
C ALA A 2 24.79 17.85 35.31
N LEU A 3 23.56 17.55 35.74
CA LEU A 3 22.69 16.59 35.10
C LEU A 3 22.17 17.27 33.84
N LEU A 4 22.93 17.21 32.74
CA LEU A 4 22.42 17.60 31.43
C LEU A 4 21.34 16.59 31.06
N ALA A 5 20.09 17.01 31.23
CA ALA A 5 18.94 16.34 30.69
C ALA A 5 19.11 16.26 29.16
N LEU A 6 19.56 15.11 28.67
CA LEU A 6 19.25 14.65 27.33
C LEU A 6 17.73 14.45 27.28
N LEU A 7 17.01 15.56 27.06
CA LEU A 7 15.73 15.53 26.40
C LEU A 7 16.02 15.01 25.00
N ALA A 8 16.07 13.69 24.87
CA ALA A 8 15.90 13.04 23.59
C ALA A 8 14.58 13.59 23.04
N CYS A 9 14.69 14.51 22.09
CA CYS A 9 13.58 14.88 21.24
C CYS A 9 13.22 13.60 20.51
N GLN A 10 12.29 12.84 21.07
CA GLN A 10 11.74 11.65 20.47
C GLN A 10 10.86 12.20 19.35
N GLU A 11 11.49 12.60 18.24
CA GLU A 11 10.79 12.88 17.00
C GLU A 11 9.94 11.65 16.74
N SER A 12 8.63 11.78 16.95
CA SER A 12 7.70 10.72 16.61
C SER A 12 7.88 10.52 15.11
N LYS A 13 8.49 9.39 14.73
CA LYS A 13 8.63 9.03 13.32
C LYS A 13 7.24 9.13 12.72
N LYS A 14 7.05 10.08 11.81
CA LYS A 14 5.77 10.28 11.14
C LYS A 14 5.43 8.95 10.47
N GLU A 15 4.31 8.39 10.86
CA GLU A 15 3.82 7.14 10.34
C GLU A 15 3.54 7.28 8.83
N ILE A 16 3.87 6.22 8.08
CA ILE A 16 3.57 6.17 6.66
C ILE A 16 2.06 6.04 6.45
N THR A 17 1.52 6.87 5.56
CA THR A 17 0.08 6.90 5.22
C THR A 17 -0.18 6.64 3.74
N GLY A 18 0.86 6.42 2.96
CA GLY A 18 0.82 6.12 1.54
C GLY A 18 2.21 6.22 0.93
N PHE A 19 2.29 6.10 -0.40
CA PHE A 19 3.56 6.14 -1.12
C PHE A 19 3.58 7.27 -2.15
N GLY A 20 4.73 7.91 -2.28
CA GLY A 20 4.97 8.85 -3.38
C GLY A 20 4.11 10.11 -3.37
N GLY A 21 3.52 10.47 -2.22
CA GLY A 21 2.61 11.60 -2.07
C GLY A 21 1.14 11.24 -2.25
N PHE A 22 0.81 9.98 -2.58
CA PHE A 22 -0.57 9.47 -2.62
C PHE A 22 -1.00 8.98 -1.23
N ASP A 23 -1.02 9.88 -0.26
CA ASP A 23 -1.35 9.54 1.13
C ASP A 23 -2.86 9.33 1.29
N ILE A 24 -3.28 8.33 2.07
CA ILE A 24 -4.70 8.14 2.42
C ILE A 24 -5.21 9.38 3.16
N GLY A 25 -6.39 9.87 2.74
CA GLY A 25 -7.01 11.09 3.25
C GLY A 25 -6.50 12.39 2.61
N SER A 26 -5.46 12.33 1.76
CA SER A 26 -5.00 13.49 1.00
C SER A 26 -5.92 13.81 -0.18
N ASP A 27 -5.87 15.06 -0.64
CA ASP A 27 -6.64 15.50 -1.80
C ASP A 27 -5.92 15.10 -3.09
N LEU A 28 -6.55 14.26 -3.90
CA LEU A 28 -5.93 13.77 -5.13
C LEU A 28 -5.63 14.92 -6.10
N SER A 29 -6.53 15.91 -6.19
CA SER A 29 -6.39 17.04 -7.12
C SER A 29 -5.22 17.96 -6.78
N SER A 30 -4.77 17.95 -5.52
CA SER A 30 -3.60 18.72 -5.05
C SER A 30 -2.27 18.06 -5.43
N HIS A 31 -2.29 16.80 -5.85
CA HIS A 31 -1.07 16.06 -6.15
C HIS A 31 -0.49 16.51 -7.50
N LYS A 32 0.80 16.85 -7.53
CA LYS A 32 1.48 17.38 -8.73
C LYS A 32 1.39 16.48 -9.97
N LYS A 33 1.24 15.18 -9.77
CA LYS A 33 1.15 14.16 -10.84
C LYS A 33 -0.30 13.78 -11.19
N PHE A 34 -1.29 14.47 -10.63
CA PHE A 34 -2.70 14.16 -10.88
C PHE A 34 -3.08 14.28 -12.37
N ALA A 35 -2.45 15.22 -13.09
CA ALA A 35 -2.67 15.39 -14.53
C ALA A 35 -2.33 14.15 -15.37
N ASP A 36 -1.52 13.22 -14.84
CA ASP A 36 -1.15 11.98 -15.52
C ASP A 36 -2.25 10.89 -15.40
N PHE A 37 -3.30 11.14 -14.60
CA PHE A 37 -4.39 10.20 -14.38
C PHE A 37 -5.57 10.47 -15.31
N ARG A 38 -6.15 9.40 -15.83
CA ARG A 38 -7.46 9.42 -16.49
C ARG A 38 -8.53 8.95 -15.52
N ASN A 39 -9.68 9.59 -15.53
CA ASN A 39 -10.85 9.12 -14.80
C ASN A 39 -11.39 7.84 -15.48
N THR A 40 -11.62 6.78 -14.70
CA THR A 40 -12.18 5.50 -15.18
C THR A 40 -13.60 5.26 -14.67
N MET A 41 -13.92 5.82 -13.50
CA MET A 41 -15.26 5.90 -12.90
C MET A 41 -15.34 7.23 -12.13
N PRO A 42 -16.54 7.70 -11.72
CA PRO A 42 -16.67 8.99 -11.01
C PRO A 42 -15.66 9.20 -9.87
N ASP A 43 -15.36 8.13 -9.14
CA ASP A 43 -14.47 8.13 -7.98
C ASP A 43 -13.17 7.35 -8.21
N GLU A 44 -12.86 6.93 -9.44
CA GLU A 44 -11.67 6.15 -9.77
C GLU A 44 -10.79 6.82 -10.82
N TYR A 45 -9.49 6.81 -10.54
CA TYR A 45 -8.47 7.44 -11.35
C TYR A 45 -7.35 6.45 -11.64
N PHE A 46 -6.97 6.35 -12.90
CA PHE A 46 -6.00 5.38 -13.35
C PHE A 46 -4.84 6.04 -14.10
N CYS A 47 -3.62 5.56 -13.85
CA CYS A 47 -2.45 5.88 -14.65
C CYS A 47 -1.67 4.60 -15.00
N ASN A 48 -1.26 4.48 -16.27
CA ASN A 48 -0.56 3.28 -16.77
C ASN A 48 0.77 3.07 -16.03
N SER A 49 1.51 4.15 -15.78
CA SER A 49 2.79 4.09 -15.10
C SER A 49 3.17 5.43 -14.51
N ILE A 50 3.74 5.43 -13.32
CA ILE A 50 4.14 6.63 -12.60
C ILE A 50 5.37 6.36 -11.73
N GLU A 51 6.26 7.33 -11.60
CA GLU A 51 7.31 7.27 -10.58
C GLU A 51 6.70 7.62 -9.21
N LEU A 52 6.69 6.70 -8.25
CA LEU A 52 6.20 7.02 -6.91
C LEU A 52 7.16 7.98 -6.21
N SER A 53 8.45 7.67 -6.23
CA SER A 53 9.51 8.56 -5.73
C SER A 53 10.85 8.16 -6.34
N LYS A 54 11.85 9.03 -6.27
CA LYS A 54 13.23 8.69 -6.70
C LYS A 54 13.77 7.42 -6.01
N ALA A 55 13.32 7.13 -4.79
CA ALA A 55 13.76 5.95 -4.05
C ALA A 55 13.04 4.66 -4.48
N ILE A 56 11.75 4.75 -4.81
CA ILE A 56 10.91 3.60 -5.17
C ILE A 56 10.97 3.32 -6.68
N GLY A 57 11.12 4.35 -7.51
CA GLY A 57 11.11 4.24 -8.97
C GLY A 57 9.71 4.18 -9.57
N MET A 58 9.64 3.71 -10.81
CA MET A 58 8.39 3.57 -11.57
C MET A 58 7.57 2.38 -11.04
N VAL A 59 6.26 2.52 -11.08
CA VAL A 59 5.29 1.44 -10.91
C VAL A 59 4.31 1.45 -12.09
N SER A 60 3.52 0.40 -12.21
CA SER A 60 2.56 0.22 -13.30
C SER A 60 1.14 0.08 -12.75
N ASN A 61 0.15 0.36 -13.59
CA ASN A 61 -1.27 0.17 -13.32
C ASN A 61 -1.72 0.78 -11.98
N ILE A 62 -1.34 2.04 -11.73
CA ILE A 62 -1.78 2.72 -10.53
C ILE A 62 -3.26 3.07 -10.66
N ASN A 63 -4.04 2.66 -9.67
CA ASN A 63 -5.46 2.96 -9.55
C ASN A 63 -5.69 3.63 -8.19
N ILE A 64 -6.39 4.76 -8.19
CA ILE A 64 -6.70 5.53 -6.98
C ILE A 64 -8.22 5.68 -6.90
N THR A 65 -8.78 5.32 -5.76
CA THR A 65 -10.19 5.54 -5.45
C THR A 65 -10.32 6.68 -4.45
N THR A 66 -11.27 7.58 -4.68
CA THR A 66 -11.52 8.74 -3.82
C THR A 66 -12.94 8.72 -3.23
N GLU A 67 -13.11 9.33 -2.05
CA GLU A 67 -14.43 9.65 -1.48
C GLU A 67 -14.40 11.13 -1.11
N ASN A 68 -15.37 11.92 -1.60
CA ASN A 68 -15.40 13.38 -1.40
C ASN A 68 -14.07 14.08 -1.79
N GLY A 69 -13.44 13.62 -2.87
CA GLY A 69 -12.16 14.14 -3.37
C GLY A 69 -10.92 13.70 -2.56
N LYS A 70 -11.10 12.94 -1.48
CA LYS A 70 -9.99 12.41 -0.66
C LYS A 70 -9.64 10.99 -1.06
N ILE A 71 -8.35 10.68 -1.13
CA ILE A 71 -7.86 9.33 -1.44
C ILE A 71 -8.30 8.37 -0.32
N ILE A 72 -8.99 7.29 -0.68
CA ILE A 72 -9.40 6.23 0.27
C ILE A 72 -8.75 4.88 -0.01
N GLU A 73 -8.31 4.65 -1.25
CA GLU A 73 -7.62 3.44 -1.69
C GLU A 73 -6.64 3.76 -2.81
N VAL A 74 -5.50 3.10 -2.82
CA VAL A 74 -4.51 3.12 -3.91
C VAL A 74 -4.02 1.72 -4.17
N ARG A 75 -3.99 1.32 -5.44
CA ARG A 75 -3.46 0.04 -5.93
C ARG A 75 -2.40 0.30 -6.97
N PHE A 76 -1.31 -0.47 -6.99
CA PHE A 76 -0.33 -0.45 -8.08
C PHE A 76 0.44 -1.77 -8.17
N VAL A 77 1.09 -1.98 -9.31
CA VAL A 77 1.86 -3.19 -9.60
C VAL A 77 3.33 -2.81 -9.83
N THR A 78 4.25 -3.64 -9.34
CA THR A 78 5.69 -3.42 -9.56
C THR A 78 6.12 -3.77 -10.98
N ASN A 79 7.17 -3.12 -11.47
CA ASN A 79 7.80 -3.37 -12.75
C ASN A 79 9.33 -3.43 -12.59
N GLU A 80 10.06 -3.63 -13.70
CA GLU A 80 11.51 -3.82 -13.68
C GLU A 80 12.30 -2.62 -13.10
N HIS A 81 11.67 -1.45 -12.99
CA HIS A 81 12.26 -0.24 -12.45
C HIS A 81 11.82 0.03 -11.00
N THR A 82 10.98 -0.82 -10.41
CA THR A 82 10.54 -0.68 -9.02
C THR A 82 11.57 -1.22 -8.04
N ASN A 83 11.92 -0.42 -7.04
CA ASN A 83 12.71 -0.82 -5.89
C ASN A 83 11.82 -1.36 -4.76
N ILE A 84 11.39 -2.61 -4.88
CA ILE A 84 10.55 -3.31 -3.89
C ILE A 84 11.14 -3.26 -2.48
N ASP A 85 12.47 -3.36 -2.35
CA ASP A 85 13.12 -3.38 -1.04
C ASP A 85 12.91 -2.06 -0.30
N LYS A 86 12.75 -0.94 -1.03
CA LYS A 86 12.39 0.35 -0.43
C LYS A 86 10.95 0.42 0.04
N ILE A 87 10.02 -0.20 -0.69
CA ILE A 87 8.62 -0.30 -0.25
C ILE A 87 8.55 -1.13 1.03
N ARG A 88 9.14 -2.34 1.02
CA ARG A 88 9.18 -3.25 2.17
C ARG A 88 9.81 -2.61 3.40
N LYS A 89 10.95 -1.94 3.25
CA LYS A 89 11.61 -1.23 4.35
C LYS A 89 10.75 -0.12 4.97
N GLN A 90 9.90 0.55 4.18
CA GLN A 90 8.97 1.54 4.73
C GLN A 90 7.85 0.87 5.53
N LEU A 91 7.34 -0.26 5.03
CA LEU A 91 6.31 -1.07 5.68
C LEU A 91 6.78 -1.77 6.96
N GLU A 92 8.07 -2.11 7.09
CA GLU A 92 8.67 -2.71 8.31
C GLU A 92 8.51 -1.84 9.57
N THR A 93 8.20 -0.55 9.41
CA THR A 93 7.94 0.35 10.54
C THR A 93 6.52 0.22 11.12
N LEU A 94 5.65 -0.56 10.47
CA LEU A 94 4.26 -0.78 10.83
C LEU A 94 4.09 -2.11 11.57
N ASN A 95 2.93 -2.27 12.25
CA ASN A 95 2.52 -3.58 12.73
C ASN A 95 2.21 -4.48 11.53
N ASN A 96 2.65 -5.73 11.55
CA ASN A 96 2.45 -6.64 10.43
C ASN A 96 1.84 -7.98 10.85
N THR A 97 1.13 -8.59 9.90
CA THR A 97 0.67 -9.97 9.98
C THR A 97 0.86 -10.59 8.61
N GLU A 98 1.63 -11.68 8.58
CA GLU A 98 1.94 -12.44 7.37
C GLU A 98 1.18 -13.76 7.43
N GLU A 99 0.38 -14.02 6.41
CA GLU A 99 -0.37 -15.27 6.28
C GLU A 99 -0.09 -15.87 4.91
N ALA A 100 0.37 -17.13 4.89
CA ALA A 100 0.44 -17.91 3.68
C ALA A 100 -0.98 -18.28 3.25
N VAL A 101 -1.50 -17.60 2.23
CA VAL A 101 -2.83 -17.90 1.67
C VAL A 101 -2.69 -19.06 0.68
N ASN A 102 -3.36 -20.18 0.97
CA ASN A 102 -3.34 -21.44 0.22
C ASN A 102 -4.07 -21.37 -1.15
N PHE A 103 -3.85 -20.32 -1.95
CA PHE A 103 -4.19 -20.35 -3.37
C PHE A 103 -3.00 -20.91 -4.16
N ARG A 104 -2.86 -22.25 -4.12
CA ARG A 104 -1.89 -23.04 -4.92
C ARG A 104 -0.40 -22.75 -4.69
N ASP A 105 -0.03 -22.14 -3.58
CA ASP A 105 1.35 -21.69 -3.25
C ASP A 105 1.95 -20.64 -4.21
N GLU A 106 1.14 -20.11 -5.13
CA GLU A 106 1.57 -19.15 -6.18
C GLU A 106 1.69 -17.72 -5.64
N PHE A 107 0.91 -17.41 -4.59
CA PHE A 107 0.80 -16.08 -4.00
C PHE A 107 1.22 -16.07 -2.54
N LEU A 108 1.95 -15.04 -2.12
CA LEU A 108 2.20 -14.73 -0.71
C LEU A 108 1.53 -13.41 -0.35
N PHE A 109 0.76 -13.42 0.73
CA PHE A 109 0.01 -12.26 1.21
C PHE A 109 0.63 -11.73 2.51
N LYS A 110 0.94 -10.43 2.53
CA LYS A 110 1.37 -9.74 3.75
C LYS A 110 0.48 -8.54 3.99
N SER A 111 0.00 -8.40 5.22
CA SER A 111 -0.74 -7.22 5.65
C SER A 111 0.06 -6.43 6.67
N TYR A 112 -0.04 -5.11 6.57
CA TYR A 112 0.57 -4.18 7.50
C TYR A 112 -0.51 -3.19 7.92
N THR A 113 -0.55 -2.85 9.20
CA THR A 113 -1.49 -1.86 9.72
C THR A 113 -0.75 -0.72 10.37
N SER A 114 -1.26 0.49 10.14
CA SER A 114 -0.86 1.64 10.94
C SER A 114 -1.06 1.37 12.44
N ASN A 115 -0.33 2.06 13.30
CA ASN A 115 -0.36 1.95 14.76
C ASN A 115 -1.77 2.16 15.33
N LYS A 116 -2.58 3.00 14.67
CA LYS A 116 -4.00 3.23 15.02
C LYS A 116 -4.98 2.29 14.32
N ASN A 117 -4.49 1.37 13.50
CA ASN A 117 -5.26 0.46 12.64
C ASN A 117 -6.25 1.20 11.71
N GLU A 118 -5.92 2.43 11.31
CA GLU A 118 -6.75 3.27 10.45
C GLU A 118 -6.46 3.02 8.96
N ILE A 119 -5.22 2.65 8.63
CA ILE A 119 -4.76 2.31 7.29
C ILE A 119 -4.24 0.87 7.30
N VAL A 120 -4.63 0.13 6.27
CA VAL A 120 -4.13 -1.22 5.98
C VAL A 120 -3.36 -1.16 4.66
N PHE A 121 -2.19 -1.78 4.64
CA PHE A 121 -1.39 -2.03 3.46
C PHE A 121 -1.35 -3.53 3.21
N ILE A 122 -1.40 -3.91 1.95
CA ILE A 122 -1.43 -5.28 1.47
C ILE A 122 -0.32 -5.39 0.41
N ASP A 123 0.55 -6.38 0.58
CA ASP A 123 1.53 -6.83 -0.41
C ASP A 123 1.11 -8.23 -0.89
N ILE A 124 0.84 -8.36 -2.18
CA ILE A 124 0.56 -9.62 -2.86
C ILE A 124 1.74 -9.93 -3.77
N GLU A 125 2.56 -10.90 -3.38
CA GLU A 125 3.66 -11.41 -4.19
C GLU A 125 3.15 -12.52 -5.12
N ASN A 126 3.37 -12.39 -6.43
CA ASN A 126 3.15 -13.46 -7.40
C ASN A 126 4.49 -14.11 -7.75
N LYS A 127 4.71 -15.34 -7.27
CA LYS A 127 5.98 -16.07 -7.46
C LYS A 127 6.17 -16.60 -8.88
N ASN A 128 5.09 -16.70 -9.65
CA ASN A 128 5.12 -17.22 -11.03
C ASN A 128 5.39 -16.12 -12.07
N GLU A 129 5.14 -14.86 -11.73
CA GLU A 129 5.46 -13.71 -12.59
C GLU A 129 6.73 -13.03 -12.12
N LEU A 130 7.83 -13.22 -12.85
CA LEU A 130 9.11 -12.58 -12.55
C LEU A 130 9.32 -11.33 -13.41
N MET A 131 9.84 -10.28 -12.79
CA MET A 131 10.35 -9.10 -13.50
C MET A 131 11.70 -9.43 -14.17
N LYS A 132 12.18 -8.55 -15.07
CA LYS A 132 13.46 -8.72 -15.79
C LYS A 132 14.67 -8.92 -14.87
N ASN A 133 14.61 -8.43 -13.63
CA ASN A 133 15.66 -8.58 -12.62
C ASN A 133 15.55 -9.88 -11.79
N GLY A 134 14.62 -10.77 -12.13
CA GLY A 134 14.39 -12.04 -11.45
C GLY A 134 13.61 -11.95 -10.13
N LYS A 135 13.23 -10.75 -9.68
CA LYS A 135 12.35 -10.59 -8.52
C LYS A 135 10.90 -10.89 -8.92
N ALA A 136 10.12 -11.47 -8.00
CA ALA A 136 8.69 -11.66 -8.15
C ALA A 136 7.98 -10.32 -8.37
N LYS A 137 6.87 -10.36 -9.09
CA LYS A 137 6.01 -9.19 -9.30
C LYS A 137 5.05 -9.04 -8.12
N HIS A 138 4.86 -7.81 -7.67
CA HIS A 138 4.02 -7.50 -6.53
C HIS A 138 2.86 -6.61 -6.94
N GLU A 139 1.69 -6.85 -6.34
CA GLU A 139 0.61 -5.89 -6.28
C GLU A 139 0.53 -5.32 -4.86
N PHE A 140 0.59 -4.00 -4.76
CA PHE A 140 0.41 -3.29 -3.51
C PHE A 140 -0.96 -2.61 -3.50
N ASN A 141 -1.69 -2.80 -2.42
CA ASN A 141 -2.94 -2.11 -2.15
C ASN A 141 -2.86 -1.47 -0.76
N TYR A 142 -3.25 -0.22 -0.62
CA TYR A 142 -3.45 0.39 0.69
C TYR A 142 -4.66 1.30 0.71
N SER A 143 -5.33 1.31 1.86
CA SER A 143 -6.63 1.96 2.00
C SER A 143 -6.95 2.23 3.46
N ASN A 144 -7.84 3.19 3.70
CA ASN A 144 -8.40 3.32 5.04
C ASN A 144 -9.26 2.09 5.37
N LYS A 145 -9.32 1.74 6.66
CA LYS A 145 -10.04 0.56 7.14
C LYS A 145 -11.53 0.60 6.78
N LYS A 146 -12.15 1.77 6.76
CA LYS A 146 -13.56 1.96 6.37
C LYS A 146 -13.81 1.61 4.89
N ALA A 147 -12.89 1.96 4.01
CA ALA A 147 -12.96 1.66 2.57
C ALA A 147 -12.83 0.16 2.35
N ILE A 148 -11.94 -0.51 3.08
CA ILE A 148 -11.88 -1.96 3.13
C ILE A 148 -13.22 -2.53 3.62
N GLU A 149 -13.71 -2.06 4.77
CA GLU A 149 -14.96 -2.55 5.37
C GLU A 149 -16.19 -2.37 4.47
N ASN A 150 -16.22 -1.31 3.66
CA ASN A 150 -17.26 -1.08 2.67
C ASN A 150 -17.04 -1.90 1.38
N ASN A 151 -15.79 -2.17 0.99
CA ASN A 151 -15.41 -3.05 -0.12
C ASN A 151 -15.35 -4.55 0.28
N ASN A 152 -15.66 -4.90 1.54
CA ASN A 152 -15.57 -6.24 2.15
C ASN A 152 -16.58 -7.26 1.57
N LYS A 153 -16.62 -7.45 0.25
CA LYS A 153 -16.84 -8.80 -0.29
C LYS A 153 -15.52 -9.57 -0.30
N LEU A 154 -14.40 -8.95 -0.68
CA LEU A 154 -13.13 -9.66 -0.84
C LEU A 154 -12.51 -10.12 0.49
N ILE A 155 -12.39 -9.22 1.48
CA ILE A 155 -11.84 -9.62 2.79
C ILE A 155 -12.83 -10.46 3.59
N ASN A 156 -14.14 -10.24 3.50
CA ASN A 156 -15.10 -11.18 4.09
C ASN A 156 -15.02 -12.56 3.42
N THR A 157 -14.76 -12.67 2.12
CA THR A 157 -14.48 -13.96 1.47
C THR A 157 -13.18 -14.59 1.97
N ILE A 158 -12.12 -13.81 2.18
CA ILE A 158 -10.84 -14.30 2.74
C ILE A 158 -11.02 -14.74 4.20
N LEU A 159 -11.59 -13.88 5.06
CA LEU A 159 -11.84 -14.13 6.49
C LEU A 159 -12.86 -15.25 6.74
N ASN A 160 -13.95 -15.33 5.96
CA ASN A 160 -14.94 -16.42 6.10
C ASN A 160 -14.39 -17.77 5.64
N ASN A 161 -13.47 -17.80 4.67
CA ASN A 161 -12.77 -19.02 4.28
C ASN A 161 -11.70 -19.45 5.30
N ILE A 162 -11.25 -18.53 6.17
CA ILE A 162 -10.36 -18.82 7.30
C ILE A 162 -11.15 -19.38 8.49
N THR A 163 -12.36 -18.88 8.78
CA THR A 163 -13.18 -19.35 9.93
C THR A 163 -14.02 -20.60 9.67
N THR A 164 -14.28 -20.98 8.42
CA THR A 164 -15.05 -22.19 8.07
C THR A 164 -14.21 -23.47 7.97
N LYS A 165 -12.89 -23.40 8.15
CA LYS A 165 -12.01 -24.56 8.37
C LYS A 165 -11.65 -24.67 9.85
N LYS A 166 -12.62 -25.08 10.66
CA LYS A 166 -12.38 -25.70 11.98
C LYS A 166 -13.05 -27.06 12.02
#